data_AF-A0A6N8WRD2-F1
#
_entry.id   AF-A0A6N8WRD2-F1
#
_cell.length_a   1.000
_cell.length_b   1.000
_cell.length_c   1.000
_cell.angle_alpha   90.00
_cell.angle_beta   90.00
_cell.angle_gamma   90.00
#
_symmetry.space_group_name_H-M   'P 1'
#
loop_
_entity.id
_entity.type
_entity.pdbx_description
1 polymer ?
#
loop_
_entity_poly.entity_id
_entity_poly.type
_entity_poly.pdbx_seq_one_letter_code
_entity_poly.pdbx_strand_id
1 'polypeptide(L)'
;MDLPLWIWGILGGIAAEVLRWFRIRDHLHEGLPDWSKTIAYWIVTVFMIGIGGVLVLLYQSLGDVKLNELLAFNIGVSAPLLLASATSRTPPLDPGKIE
;
A
#
# COMPACT_ATOMS: atom_id res chain seq x y z
N MET A 1 -21.41 7.28 -13.64
CA MET A 1 -21.36 7.49 -12.18
C MET A 1 -19.94 7.88 -11.89
N ASP A 2 -19.71 9.17 -11.65
CA ASP A 2 -18.36 9.70 -11.47
C ASP A 2 -17.91 9.38 -10.04
N LEU A 3 -16.91 8.51 -9.91
CA LEU A 3 -16.37 8.14 -8.60
C LEU A 3 -15.49 9.28 -8.07
N PRO A 4 -15.60 9.62 -6.77
CA PRO A 4 -14.65 10.52 -6.13
C PRO A 4 -13.20 10.10 -6.37
N LEU A 5 -12.31 11.05 -6.67
CA LEU A 5 -10.91 10.77 -7.02
C LEU A 5 -10.14 10.02 -5.93
N TRP A 6 -10.45 10.23 -4.65
CA TRP A 6 -9.81 9.51 -3.55
C TRP A 6 -10.10 8.00 -3.56
N ILE A 7 -11.22 7.57 -4.15
CA ILE A 7 -11.53 6.15 -4.36
C ILE A 7 -10.54 5.54 -5.34
N TRP A 8 -10.17 6.27 -6.40
CA TRP A 8 -9.12 5.83 -7.32
C TRP A 8 -7.77 5.68 -6.61
N GLY A 9 -7.46 6.55 -5.65
CA GLY A 9 -6.30 6.39 -4.76
C GLY A 9 -6.35 5.13 -3.90
N ILE A 10 -7.51 4.80 -3.33
CA ILE A 10 -7.72 3.53 -2.59
C ILE A 10 -7.55 2.33 -3.52
N LEU A 11 -8.13 2.37 -4.73
CA LEU A 11 -8.00 1.31 -5.73
C LEU A 11 -6.54 1.10 -6.13
N GLY A 12 -5.75 2.17 -6.22
CA GLY A 12 -4.31 2.10 -6.43
C GLY A 12 -3.59 1.39 -5.28
N GLY A 13 -3.94 1.72 -4.02
CA GLY A 13 -3.40 1.03 -2.85
C GLY A 13 -3.76 -0.46 -2.82
N ILE A 14 -5.00 -0.81 -3.17
CA ILE A 14 -5.44 -2.20 -3.32
C ILE A 14 -4.63 -2.91 -4.40
N ALA A 15 -4.41 -2.26 -5.54
CA ALA A 15 -3.60 -2.83 -6.62
C ALA A 15 -2.15 -3.10 -6.19
N ALA A 16 -1.56 -2.25 -5.35
CA ALA A 16 -0.22 -2.48 -4.79
C ALA A 16 -0.19 -3.73 -3.88
N GLU A 17 -1.21 -3.93 -3.05
CA GLU A 17 -1.34 -5.14 -2.23
C GLU A 17 -1.59 -6.38 -3.10
N VAL A 18 -2.48 -6.30 -4.10
CA VAL A 18 -2.70 -7.39 -5.05
C VAL A 18 -1.40 -7.75 -5.78
N LEU A 19 -0.58 -6.77 -6.16
CA LEU A 19 0.72 -7.01 -6.78
C LEU A 19 1.68 -7.76 -5.85
N ARG A 20 1.64 -7.50 -4.54
CA ARG A 20 2.42 -8.27 -3.55
C ARG A 20 1.99 -9.75 -3.56
N TRP A 21 0.69 -10.01 -3.53
CA TRP A 21 0.15 -11.38 -3.63
C TRP A 21 0.49 -12.04 -4.96
N PHE A 22 0.45 -11.28 -6.06
CA PHE A 22 0.82 -11.76 -7.38
C PHE A 22 2.28 -12.20 -7.46
N ARG A 23 3.20 -11.50 -6.75
CA ARG A 23 4.63 -11.88 -6.72
C ARG A 23 4.93 -13.19 -6.01
N ILE A 24 4.07 -13.59 -5.07
CA ILE A 24 4.22 -14.86 -4.33
C ILE A 24 3.31 -15.96 -4.87
N ARG A 25 2.58 -15.69 -5.96
CA ARG A 25 1.53 -16.60 -6.45
C ARG A 25 2.06 -17.99 -6.79
N ASP A 26 3.29 -18.06 -7.27
CA ASP A 26 3.91 -19.31 -7.71
C ASP A 26 4.24 -20.21 -6.50
N HIS A 27 4.35 -19.66 -5.29
CA HIS A 27 4.59 -20.39 -4.05
C HIS A 27 3.30 -20.67 -3.24
N LEU A 28 2.14 -20.16 -3.67
CA LEU A 28 0.87 -20.38 -2.95
C LEU A 28 0.48 -21.85 -2.86
N HIS A 29 0.96 -22.69 -3.80
CA HIS A 29 0.71 -24.13 -3.80
C HIS A 29 1.38 -24.86 -2.61
N GLU A 30 2.44 -24.25 -2.04
CA GLU A 30 3.15 -24.76 -0.86
C GLU A 30 2.44 -24.37 0.45
N GLY A 31 1.45 -23.48 0.36
CA GLY A 31 0.65 -22.98 1.48
C GLY A 31 0.62 -21.45 1.55
N LEU A 32 -0.34 -20.93 2.32
CA LEU A 32 -0.41 -19.51 2.62
C LEU A 32 0.67 -19.11 3.64
N PRO A 33 1.40 -18.01 3.42
CA PRO A 33 2.39 -17.52 4.39
C PRO A 33 1.77 -17.24 5.77
N ASP A 34 2.51 -17.52 6.84
CA ASP A 34 1.96 -17.35 8.20
C ASP A 34 1.61 -15.90 8.54
N TRP A 35 2.36 -14.93 7.98
CA TRP A 35 2.05 -13.51 8.15
C TRP A 35 0.67 -13.14 7.61
N SER A 36 0.16 -13.81 6.57
CA SER A 36 -1.14 -13.44 5.97
C SER A 36 -2.33 -13.93 6.80
N LYS A 37 -2.10 -14.82 7.76
CA LYS A 37 -3.12 -15.34 8.67
C LYS A 37 -3.34 -14.43 9.88
N THR A 38 -2.46 -13.44 10.09
CA THR A 38 -2.48 -12.60 11.29
C THR A 38 -3.37 -11.37 11.07
N ILE A 39 -4.25 -11.05 12.03
CA ILE A 39 -5.12 -9.85 11.94
C ILE A 39 -4.29 -8.55 11.84
N ALA A 40 -3.19 -8.47 12.57
CA ALA A 40 -2.27 -7.33 12.55
C ALA A 40 -1.78 -6.99 11.13
N TYR A 41 -1.55 -8.01 10.29
CA TYR A 41 -1.19 -7.83 8.89
C TYR A 41 -2.26 -7.04 8.14
N TRP A 42 -3.51 -7.50 8.23
CA TRP A 42 -4.63 -6.89 7.51
C TRP A 42 -4.94 -5.49 8.00
N ILE A 43 -4.74 -5.20 9.29
CA ILE A 43 -4.85 -3.84 9.83
C ILE A 43 -3.84 -2.94 9.12
N VAL A 44 -2.55 -3.31 9.10
CA VAL A 44 -1.51 -2.50 8.43
C VAL A 44 -1.79 -2.36 6.94
N THR A 45 -2.24 -3.42 6.27
CA THR A 45 -2.63 -3.38 4.86
C THR A 45 -3.77 -2.38 4.60
N VAL A 46 -4.83 -2.40 5.42
CA VAL A 46 -5.94 -1.45 5.30
C VAL A 46 -5.47 -0.01 5.52
N PHE A 47 -4.60 0.23 6.51
CA PHE A 47 -3.99 1.54 6.72
C PHE A 47 -3.20 2.01 5.50
N MET A 48 -2.34 1.15 4.93
CA MET A 48 -1.55 1.48 3.75
C MET A 48 -2.41 1.77 2.51
N ILE A 49 -3.49 1.02 2.31
CA ILE A 49 -4.48 1.28 1.27
C ILE A 49 -5.15 2.64 1.50
N GLY A 50 -5.54 2.93 2.75
CA GLY A 50 -6.16 4.19 3.13
C GLY A 50 -5.25 5.40 2.88
N ILE A 51 -3.94 5.26 3.10
CA ILE A 51 -2.95 6.31 2.82
C ILE A 51 -3.00 6.75 1.35
N GLY A 52 -3.21 5.83 0.40
CA GLY A 52 -3.37 6.17 -1.01
C GLY A 52 -4.53 7.13 -1.28
N GLY A 53 -5.68 6.87 -0.66
CA GLY A 53 -6.86 7.76 -0.75
C GLY A 53 -6.66 9.10 -0.03
N VAL A 54 -6.07 9.07 1.17
CA VAL A 54 -5.74 10.29 1.94
C VAL A 54 -4.79 11.18 1.15
N LEU A 55 -3.79 10.60 0.48
CA LEU A 55 -2.82 11.37 -0.29
C LEU A 55 -3.51 12.08 -1.46
N VAL A 56 -4.45 11.42 -2.16
CA VAL A 56 -5.26 12.08 -3.19
C VAL A 56 -6.08 13.25 -2.61
N LEU A 57 -6.67 13.11 -1.43
CA LEU A 57 -7.38 14.22 -0.76
C LEU A 57 -6.45 15.39 -0.43
N LEU A 58 -5.22 15.11 0.01
CA LEU A 58 -4.21 16.14 0.26
C LEU A 58 -3.81 16.85 -1.04
N TYR A 59 -3.60 16.12 -2.12
CA TYR A 59 -3.32 16.72 -3.43
C TYR A 59 -4.48 17.57 -3.95
N GLN A 60 -5.74 17.23 -3.65
CA GLN A 60 -6.90 18.04 -4.03
C GLN A 60 -7.09 19.29 -3.18
N SER A 61 -6.82 19.18 -1.87
CA SER A 61 -7.10 20.25 -0.90
C SER A 61 -5.96 21.26 -0.78
N LEU A 62 -4.71 20.80 -0.91
CA LEU A 62 -3.51 21.61 -0.74
C LEU A 62 -2.79 21.87 -2.07
N GLY A 63 -2.99 21.01 -3.06
CA GLY A 63 -2.42 21.18 -4.39
C GLY A 63 -3.43 21.86 -5.31
N ASP A 64 -3.04 22.96 -5.94
CA ASP A 64 -3.73 23.52 -7.12
C ASP A 64 -3.54 22.62 -8.37
N VAL A 65 -3.51 21.30 -8.18
CA VAL A 65 -3.21 20.32 -9.22
C VAL A 65 -4.52 19.74 -9.74
N LYS A 66 -4.72 19.86 -11.05
CA LYS A 66 -5.81 19.15 -11.73
C LYS A 66 -5.51 17.65 -11.76
N LEU A 67 -6.08 16.92 -10.81
CA LEU A 67 -6.02 15.47 -10.77
C LEU A 67 -7.05 14.87 -11.73
N ASN A 68 -6.64 13.84 -12.47
CA ASN A 68 -7.54 12.93 -13.16
C ASN A 68 -7.54 11.56 -12.46
N GLU A 69 -8.47 10.69 -12.86
CA GLU A 69 -8.69 9.38 -12.25
C GLU A 69 -7.45 8.49 -12.32
N LEU A 70 -6.78 8.47 -13.48
CA LEU A 70 -5.56 7.70 -13.70
C LEU A 70 -4.41 8.19 -12.82
N LEU A 71 -4.25 9.50 -12.66
CA LEU A 71 -3.22 10.08 -11.80
C LEU A 71 -3.52 9.77 -10.33
N ALA A 72 -4.77 9.89 -9.90
CA ALA A 72 -5.19 9.51 -8.55
C ALA A 72 -4.90 8.03 -8.25
N PHE A 73 -5.13 7.13 -9.22
CA PHE A 73 -4.76 5.73 -9.12
C PHE A 73 -3.24 5.53 -8.98
N ASN A 74 -2.43 6.19 -9.81
CA ASN A 74 -0.96 6.11 -9.72
C ASN A 74 -0.42 6.66 -8.39
N ILE A 75 -1.03 7.72 -7.86
CA ILE A 75 -0.73 8.23 -6.50
C ILE A 75 -0.99 7.12 -5.47
N GLY A 76 -2.15 6.46 -5.57
CA GLY A 76 -2.52 5.32 -4.72
C GLY A 76 -1.53 4.15 -4.74
N VAL A 77 -1.10 3.73 -5.93
CA VAL A 77 -0.14 2.62 -6.11
C VAL A 77 1.22 2.98 -5.53
N SER A 78 1.69 4.20 -5.76
CA SER A 78 3.03 4.63 -5.37
C SER A 78 3.15 4.98 -3.88
N ALA A 79 2.08 5.44 -3.23
CA ALA A 79 2.10 5.85 -1.82
C ALA A 79 2.71 4.81 -0.86
N PRO A 80 2.24 3.54 -0.81
CA PRO A 80 2.83 2.53 0.08
C PRO A 80 4.28 2.20 -0.28
N LEU A 81 4.62 2.21 -1.58
CA LEU A 81 5.99 1.94 -2.05
C LEU A 81 6.96 3.05 -1.67
N LEU A 82 6.53 4.30 -1.78
CA LEU A 82 7.31 5.46 -1.36
C LEU A 82 7.55 5.44 0.14
N LEU A 83 6.52 5.16 0.95
CA LEU A 83 6.66 5.00 2.40
C LEU A 83 7.60 3.85 2.78
N ALA A 84 7.51 2.71 2.09
CA ALA A 84 8.42 1.59 2.29
C ALA A 84 9.88 1.97 1.94
N SER A 85 10.10 2.70 0.85
CA SER A 85 11.44 3.16 0.45
C SER A 85 12.02 4.22 1.42
N ALA A 86 11.17 5.01 2.05
CA ALA A 86 11.58 6.00 3.04
C ALA A 86 12.05 5.32 4.33
N THR A 87 11.44 4.19 4.72
CA THR A 87 11.78 3.44 5.94
C THR A 87 12.80 2.33 5.73
N SER A 88 13.09 1.94 4.48
CA SER A 88 14.07 0.87 4.17
C SER A 88 15.53 1.22 4.51
N ARG A 89 15.80 2.44 5.00
CA ARG A 89 17.10 2.83 5.57
C ARG A 89 17.25 2.48 7.06
N THR A 90 16.23 1.89 7.67
CA THR A 90 16.31 1.44 9.07
C THR A 90 17.12 0.14 9.11
N PRO A 91 18.20 0.04 9.91
CA PRO A 91 18.98 -1.19 10.04
C PRO A 91 18.08 -2.37 10.40
N PRO A 92 18.33 -3.59 9.90
CA PRO A 92 17.58 -4.76 10.33
C PRO A 92 17.72 -4.91 11.85
N LEU A 93 16.59 -5.14 12.52
CA LEU A 93 16.58 -5.48 13.94
C LEU A 93 17.27 -6.85 14.07
N ASP A 94 18.46 -6.87 14.67
CA ASP A 94 19.18 -8.09 14.98
C ASP A 94 18.33 -8.92 15.96
N PRO A 95 17.89 -10.15 15.61
CA PRO A 95 17.21 -11.02 16.54
C PRO A 95 18.20 -11.33 17.67
N GLY A 96 18.05 -10.66 18.81
CA GLY A 96 18.97 -10.79 19.94
C GLY A 96 19.26 -12.26 20.23
N LYS A 97 20.53 -12.65 20.07
CA LYS A 97 21.03 -13.96 20.48
C LYS A 97 20.83 -14.08 22.00
N ILE A 98 20.03 -15.05 22.41
CA ILE A 98 20.09 -15.60 23.76
C ILE A 98 21.31 -16.54 23.80
N GLU A 99 22.41 -16.07 24.36
CA GLU A 99 23.55 -16.91 24.79
C GLU A 99 23.28 -17.55 26.15
#